data_AF-A0A8T3QUP2-F1
#
_entry.id   AF-A0A8T3QUP2-F1
#
_cell.length_a   1.000
_cell.length_b   1.000
_cell.length_c   1.000
_cell.angle_alpha   90.00
_cell.angle_beta   90.00
_cell.angle_gamma   90.00
#
_symmetry.space_group_name_H-M   'P 1'
#
loop_
_entity.id
_entity.type
_entity.pdbx_description
1 polymer ?
#
loop_
_entity_poly.entity_id
_entity_poly.type
_entity_poly.pdbx_seq_one_letter_code
_entity_poly.pdbx_strand_id
1 'polypeptide(L)' 'MRAPECTRGRNRSVIANPAVAPRRFRPVIEHITLTVNGTQRELDVEPRRLLVQAIREDLDLTGTHIGCDTSQCGACTVHL' A
#
# COMPACT_ATOMS: atom_id res chain seq x y z
N MET A 1 15.14 4.68 46.28
CA MET A 1 13.67 4.64 46.52
C MET A 1 13.08 6.05 46.39
N ARG A 2 12.92 6.58 45.18
CA ARG A 2 12.08 7.75 44.84
C ARG A 2 12.11 7.95 43.32
N ALA A 3 11.01 7.63 42.65
CA ALA A 3 10.71 8.14 41.31
C ALA A 3 9.55 9.13 41.49
N PRO A 4 9.69 10.40 41.10
CA PRO A 4 8.60 11.35 41.15
C PRO A 4 7.65 11.05 39.99
N GLU A 5 6.37 11.02 40.33
CA GLU A 5 5.24 10.76 39.45
C GLU A 5 5.20 11.88 38.40
N CYS A 6 5.75 11.61 37.21
CA CYS A 6 5.56 12.48 36.05
C CYS A 6 4.14 12.23 35.53
N THR A 7 3.16 12.86 36.19
CA THR A 7 1.75 12.93 35.76
C THR A 7 1.67 13.80 34.51
N ARG A 8 2.21 13.28 33.39
CA ARG A 8 2.14 13.93 32.09
C ARG A 8 0.71 13.81 31.58
N GLY A 9 -0.05 14.88 31.85
CA GLY A 9 -1.42 15.11 31.43
C GLY A 9 -1.63 14.65 29.99
N ARG A 10 -2.50 13.65 29.87
CA ARG A 10 -2.80 12.94 28.64
C ARG A 10 -3.97 13.63 27.94
N ASN A 11 -3.79 14.90 27.57
CA ASN A 11 -4.82 15.66 26.86
C ASN A 11 -4.43 15.76 25.38
N ARG A 12 -4.37 14.61 24.70
CA ARG A 12 -4.46 14.59 23.23
C ARG A 12 -5.95 14.67 22.88
N SER A 13 -6.48 15.89 22.95
CA SER A 13 -7.69 16.24 22.22
C SER A 13 -7.37 16.05 20.74
N VAL A 14 -7.68 14.88 20.19
CA VAL A 14 -7.59 14.62 18.75
C VAL A 14 -8.68 15.49 18.14
N ILE A 15 -8.29 16.68 17.69
CA ILE A 15 -9.17 17.59 16.96
C ILE A 15 -9.50 16.87 15.66
N ALA A 16 -10.64 16.21 15.60
CA ALA A 16 -11.16 15.65 14.36
C ALA A 16 -11.45 16.81 13.42
N ASN A 17 -10.56 17.02 12.46
CA ASN A 17 -10.64 18.13 11.52
C ASN A 17 -11.77 17.84 10.51
N PRO A 18 -12.84 18.67 10.45
CA PRO A 18 -14.02 18.42 9.62
C PRO A 18 -13.78 18.52 8.10
N ALA A 19 -12.53 18.74 7.66
CA ALA A 19 -12.16 18.83 6.26
C ALA A 19 -11.89 17.46 5.57
N VAL A 20 -11.81 16.35 6.30
CA VAL A 20 -11.73 15.00 5.69
C VAL A 20 -13.13 14.49 5.40
N ALA A 21 -13.79 15.08 4.41
CA ALA A 21 -14.96 14.46 3.80
C ALA A 21 -14.49 13.21 3.03
N PRO A 22 -15.15 12.04 3.16
CA PRO A 22 -14.83 10.89 2.34
C PRO A 22 -15.17 11.24 0.89
N ARG A 23 -14.14 11.50 0.07
CA ARG A 23 -14.32 11.63 -1.38
C ARG A 23 -15.01 10.37 -1.87
N ARG A 24 -16.14 10.51 -2.56
CA ARG A 24 -16.82 9.39 -3.22
C ARG A 24 -15.81 8.70 -4.13
N PHE A 25 -15.31 7.55 -3.69
CA PHE A 25 -14.34 6.78 -4.44
C PHE A 25 -15.12 6.09 -5.57
N ARG A 26 -15.10 6.66 -6.77
CA ARG A 26 -15.51 5.92 -7.96
C ARG A 26 -14.50 4.79 -8.13
N PRO A 27 -14.92 3.51 -8.20
CA PRO A 27 -14.02 2.45 -8.59
C PRO A 27 -13.68 2.71 -10.07
N VAL A 28 -12.52 3.31 -10.30
CA VAL A 28 -11.93 3.40 -11.63
C VAL A 28 -11.10 2.14 -11.77
N ILE A 29 -11.62 1.17 -12.51
CA ILE A 29 -10.91 -0.03 -12.91
C ILE A 29 -10.35 0.28 -14.30
N GLU A 30 -9.02 0.25 -14.42
CA GLU A 30 -8.32 0.43 -15.69
C GLU A 30 -7.87 -0.95 -16.19
N HIS A 31 -8.19 -1.26 -17.44
CA HIS A 31 -7.73 -2.49 -18.08
C HIS A 31 -6.36 -2.26 -18.70
N ILE A 32 -5.36 -3.00 -18.24
CA ILE A 32 -3.97 -2.88 -18.72
C ILE A 32 -3.46 -4.22 -19.23
N THR A 33 -2.63 -4.17 -20.27
CA THR A 33 -1.95 -5.36 -20.80
C THR A 33 -0.46 -5.25 -20.50
N LEU A 34 0.09 -6.25 -19.79
CA LEU A 34 1.48 -6.32 -19.37
C LEU A 34 2.11 -7.63 -19.86
N THR A 35 3.37 -7.59 -20.26
CA THR A 35 4.15 -8.80 -20.54
C THR A 35 5.01 -9.12 -19.33
N VAL A 36 4.67 -10.19 -18.61
CA VAL A 36 5.38 -10.63 -17.41
C VAL A 36 6.07 -11.96 -17.70
N ASN A 37 7.39 -12.01 -17.51
CA ASN A 37 8.22 -13.19 -17.81
C ASN A 37 8.00 -13.75 -19.24
N GLY A 38 7.81 -12.86 -20.22
CA GLY A 38 7.55 -13.23 -21.61
C GLY A 38 6.13 -13.70 -21.92
N THR A 39 5.22 -13.72 -20.94
CA THR A 39 3.80 -14.05 -21.13
C THR A 39 2.96 -12.79 -21.09
N GLN A 40 2.11 -12.58 -22.10
CA GLN A 40 1.17 -11.46 -22.13
C GLN A 40 0.00 -11.72 -21.18
N ARG A 41 -0.34 -10.71 -20.38
CA ARG A 41 -1.32 -10.79 -19.29
C ARG A 41 -2.17 -9.53 -19.30
N GLU A 42 -3.47 -9.72 -19.27
CA GLU A 42 -4.45 -8.64 -19.17
C GLU A 42 -4.93 -8.56 -17.72
N LEU A 43 -4.93 -7.35 -17.16
CA LEU A 43 -5.21 -7.10 -15.75
C LEU A 43 -6.14 -5.90 -15.61
N ASP A 44 -7.23 -6.11 -14.89
CA ASP A 44 -8.14 -5.06 -14.45
C ASP A 44 -7.66 -4.55 -13.08
N VAL A 45 -6.99 -3.40 -13.05
CA VAL A 45 -6.40 -2.85 -11.81
C VAL A 45 -6.91 -1.47 -11.48
N GLU A 46 -7.00 -1.18 -10.19
CA GLU A 46 -7.22 0.19 -9.73
C GLU A 46 -5.93 1.01 -9.91
N PRO A 47 -6.00 2.27 -10.36
CA PRO A 47 -4.81 3.09 -10.62
C PRO A 47 -3.99 3.44 -9.36
N ARG A 48 -4.54 3.18 -8.16
CA ARG A 48 -3.85 3.31 -6.86
C ARG A 48 -3.18 2.02 -6.37
N ARG A 49 -3.39 0.90 -7.07
CA ARG A 49 -2.86 -0.42 -6.69
C ARG A 49 -1.40 -0.53 -7.11
N LEU A 50 -0.57 -1.10 -6.25
CA LEU A 50 0.85 -1.28 -6.53
C LEU A 50 1.06 -2.43 -7.52
N LEU A 51 2.01 -2.28 -8.45
CA LEU A 51 2.34 -3.32 -9.43
C LEU A 51 2.71 -4.65 -8.75
N VAL A 52 3.42 -4.63 -7.63
CA VAL A 52 3.77 -5.84 -6.87
C VAL A 52 2.55 -6.56 -6.30
N GLN A 53 1.48 -5.82 -5.96
CA GLN A 53 0.22 -6.43 -5.51
C GLN A 53 -0.50 -7.09 -6.70
N ALA A 54 -0.54 -6.42 -7.85
CA ALA A 54 -1.12 -7.00 -9.06
C ALA A 54 -0.40 -8.28 -9.49
N ILE A 55 0.94 -8.30 -9.47
CA ILE A 55 1.74 -9.50 -9.80
C ILE A 55 1.51 -10.65 -8.81
N ARG A 56 1.28 -10.34 -7.53
CA ARG A 56 1.04 -11.38 -6.51
C ARG A 56 -0.37 -11.93 -6.54
N GLU A 57 -1.37 -11.06 -6.71
CA GLU A 57 -2.78 -11.44 -6.60
C GLU A 57 -3.36 -11.94 -7.93
N ASP A 58 -2.96 -11.33 -9.05
CA ASP A 58 -3.57 -11.64 -10.35
C ASP A 58 -2.75 -12.65 -11.16
N LEU A 59 -1.44 -12.71 -10.90
CA LEU A 59 -0.51 -13.60 -11.60
C LEU A 59 0.00 -14.75 -10.72
N ASP A 60 -0.36 -14.76 -9.43
CA ASP A 60 0.10 -15.73 -8.42
C ASP A 60 1.64 -15.94 -8.41
N LEU A 61 2.39 -14.94 -8.88
CA LEU A 61 3.85 -14.99 -8.95
C LEU A 61 4.42 -14.61 -7.58
N THR A 62 4.50 -15.60 -6.71
CA THR A 62 5.00 -15.47 -5.32
C THR A 62 6.48 -15.08 -5.21
N GLY A 63 7.22 -15.00 -6.32
CA GLY A 63 8.65 -14.62 -6.32
C GLY A 63 8.94 -13.19 -5.87
N THR A 64 7.99 -12.26 -5.97
CA THR A 64 8.14 -10.89 -5.48
C THR A 64 7.43 -10.71 -4.15
N HIS A 65 8.16 -10.31 -3.10
CA HIS A 65 7.62 -10.19 -1.75
C HIS A 65 7.51 -8.74 -1.30
N ILE A 66 6.39 -8.43 -0.64
CA ILE A 66 6.23 -7.18 0.07
C ILE A 66 6.86 -7.36 1.45
N GLY A 67 8.09 -6.87 1.60
CA GLY A 67 8.81 -6.95 2.87
C GLY A 67 8.60 -5.71 3.74
N CYS A 68 8.85 -4.53 3.17
CA CYS A 68 8.98 -3.30 3.94
C CYS A 68 8.15 -2.13 3.42
N ASP A 69 7.46 -2.24 2.28
CA ASP A 69 6.66 -1.20 1.58
C ASP A 69 7.37 0.15 1.31
N THR A 70 8.51 0.41 1.93
CA THR A 70 9.28 1.65 1.91
C THR A 70 10.58 1.49 1.13
N SER A 71 10.67 0.50 0.24
CA SER A 71 11.86 0.19 -0.61
C SER A 71 13.18 -0.11 0.14
N GLN A 72 13.16 -0.21 1.47
CA GLN A 72 14.35 -0.47 2.31
C GLN A 72 14.97 -1.86 2.15
N CYS A 73 14.16 -2.85 1.78
CA CYS A 73 14.49 -4.28 1.81
C CYS A 73 14.71 -4.89 0.43
N GLY A 74 14.39 -4.16 -0.66
CA GLY A 74 14.55 -4.64 -2.03
C GLY A 74 13.71 -5.86 -2.43
N ALA A 75 12.88 -6.43 -1.54
CA ALA A 75 12.12 -7.66 -1.77
C ALA A 75 11.08 -7.56 -2.91
N CYS A 76 10.66 -6.34 -3.26
CA CYS A 76 9.69 -6.04 -4.32
C CYS A 76 10.33 -5.48 -5.60
N THR A 77 11.64 -5.66 -5.80
CA THR A 77 12.35 -5.16 -7.00
C THR A 77 12.02 -6.01 -8.22
N VAL A 78 11.66 -5.38 -9.34
CA VAL A 78 11.35 -6.03 -10.63
C VAL A 78 12.11 -5.34 -11.76
N HIS A 79 12.39 -6.10 -12.82
CA HIS A 79 12.97 -5.57 -14.06
C HIS A 79 11.84 -5.21 -15.04
N LEU A 80 11.93 -4.04 -15.65
CA LEU A 80 10.98 -3.51 -16.64
C LEU A 80 11.62 -3.48 -18.02
#